data_AF-A0AAV9HT75-F1
#
_entry.id   AF-A0AAV9HT75-F1
#
_cell.length_a   1.000
_cell.length_b   1.000
_cell.length_c   1.000
_cell.angle_alpha   90.00
_cell.angle_beta   90.00
_cell.angle_gamma   90.00
#
_symmetry.space_group_name_H-M   'P 1'
#
loop_
_entity.id
_entity.type
_entity.pdbx_description
1 polymer ?
#
loop_
_entity_poly.entity_id
_entity_poly.type
_entity_poly.pdbx_seq_one_letter_code
_entity_poly.pdbx_strand_id
1 'polypeptide(L)'
;TAQVHALSAGHFSLPENQFVYPSTPENRKTVPSLCFLIQHIDPTTCKTTNIVFDLGLRRDTNRYSEPIRRHITTRQPLTTNPDVVKSLAKGGLRPEDIDYVMFSHVHWDHVGEPRDFPTSTFVVGPGSLDILSGKSPAARGGHSHFEADLLDLDRTVDLSEPLDTPLRQSHVLGKLYLSQPWKPLHEFGLPMTLDIYQDGSVYIVDAPGHLPGHINLLCRTGNGWLYLAGDACHDRRILSGEKEIGEWKDAEGHTCCIHSDREEAEKTIQRIRELENKGIEVVFAHDVDWEQANPERFWGYSVEDKHIVHDWSGIIIGELKTHMVKCTYSPEIGVGENFNAENRQATAIRHPEHQQSIMASDQKQQAHLDRFNSLLGPSAIHEGWTSLLAISPEFFDASVSLAAVPRKKSHLSPKNQSLISLAVDSAATHLYAPGIRSHIKAALAQGATIHEVTEVVELSSTLGIHACNIGVPLLVEVLREQGGYSEEITKDFDERQEKLKDEFTKKRGYWHKFWEDFLRMDPEFFEAYLEFSSVPWVKEVNGKQGGVLEPKIKELVYCAFDAAATHLYVPGLKLHMKNALGYGATPQEILEVLEIATLLSIHTAHVAAPIIQDL
;
A
#
# COMPACT_ATOMS: atom_id res chain seq x y z
N THR A 1 -18.98 -26.06 -15.33
CA THR A 1 -18.56 -24.65 -15.13
C THR A 1 -17.63 -24.62 -13.93
N ALA A 2 -16.79 -23.61 -13.80
CA ALA A 2 -15.94 -23.40 -12.63
C ALA A 2 -16.35 -22.13 -11.89
N GLN A 3 -16.12 -22.10 -10.58
CA GLN A 3 -16.17 -20.87 -9.80
C GLN A 3 -14.77 -20.25 -9.77
N VAL A 4 -14.69 -18.94 -9.93
CA VAL A 4 -13.43 -18.21 -9.96
C VAL A 4 -13.53 -17.02 -9.02
N HIS A 5 -12.58 -16.90 -8.11
CA HIS A 5 -12.47 -15.78 -7.17
C HIS A 5 -11.07 -15.18 -7.24
N ALA A 6 -10.98 -13.86 -7.15
CA ALA A 6 -9.69 -13.19 -7.00
C ALA A 6 -9.14 -13.40 -5.58
N LEU A 7 -7.81 -13.42 -5.48
CA LEU A 7 -7.05 -13.46 -4.25
C LEU A 7 -6.10 -12.26 -4.29
N SER A 8 -6.17 -11.39 -3.28
CA SER A 8 -5.20 -10.31 -3.12
C SER A 8 -3.87 -10.92 -2.68
N ALA A 9 -2.80 -10.61 -3.41
CA ALA A 9 -1.46 -11.13 -3.11
C ALA A 9 -0.40 -10.01 -3.20
N GLY A 10 -0.79 -8.83 -2.71
CA GLY A 10 0.05 -7.64 -2.60
C GLY A 10 -0.02 -6.69 -3.79
N HIS A 11 0.64 -5.55 -3.63
CA HIS A 11 0.71 -4.46 -4.62
C HIS A 11 2.14 -3.96 -4.74
N PHE A 12 2.50 -3.40 -5.89
CA PHE A 12 3.81 -2.80 -6.10
C PHE A 12 3.74 -1.72 -7.17
N SER A 13 4.76 -0.86 -7.26
CA SER A 13 4.76 0.28 -8.17
C SER A 13 5.58 0.02 -9.43
N LEU A 14 4.95 0.21 -10.58
CA LEU A 14 5.56 0.10 -11.89
C LEU A 14 5.99 1.48 -12.41
N PRO A 15 7.23 1.66 -12.90
CA PRO A 15 7.63 2.84 -13.67
C PRO A 15 6.91 2.85 -15.02
N GLU A 16 5.94 3.74 -15.22
CA GLU A 16 5.05 3.69 -16.39
C GLU A 16 5.80 3.66 -17.72
N ASN A 17 6.90 4.41 -17.85
CA ASN A 17 7.68 4.48 -19.09
C ASN A 17 8.33 3.15 -19.52
N GLN A 18 8.43 2.15 -18.63
CA GLN A 18 8.90 0.80 -18.98
C GLN A 18 7.77 -0.11 -19.49
N PHE A 19 6.50 0.28 -19.31
CA PHE A 19 5.34 -0.56 -19.62
C PHE A 19 4.42 0.06 -20.68
N VAL A 20 4.27 1.40 -20.69
CA VAL A 20 3.40 2.12 -21.62
C VAL A 20 4.13 3.26 -22.34
N TYR A 21 3.74 3.54 -23.58
CA TYR A 21 4.19 4.67 -24.38
C TYR A 21 3.00 5.44 -24.98
N PRO A 22 3.03 6.79 -25.03
CA PRO A 22 4.01 7.66 -24.39
C PRO A 22 3.77 7.80 -22.88
N SER A 23 4.84 7.88 -22.09
CA SER A 23 4.84 8.23 -20.66
C SER A 23 6.15 8.92 -20.25
N THR A 24 6.16 9.65 -19.13
CA THR A 24 7.35 10.34 -18.61
C THR A 24 8.10 9.44 -17.62
N PRO A 25 9.44 9.55 -17.49
CA PRO A 25 10.24 8.66 -16.62
C PRO A 25 9.86 8.69 -15.13
N GLU A 26 9.28 9.79 -14.67
CA GLU A 26 8.88 10.01 -13.28
C GLU A 26 7.55 9.32 -12.95
N ASN A 27 6.74 9.00 -13.96
CA ASN A 27 5.44 8.39 -13.73
C ASN A 27 5.60 6.99 -13.14
N ARG A 28 4.79 6.73 -12.12
CA ARG A 28 4.71 5.47 -11.40
C ARG A 28 3.24 5.11 -11.23
N LYS A 29 2.90 3.84 -11.37
CA LYS A 29 1.55 3.32 -11.15
C LYS A 29 1.62 2.13 -10.19
N THR A 30 0.95 2.24 -9.05
CA THR A 30 0.82 1.10 -8.13
C THR A 30 -0.25 0.16 -8.65
N VAL A 31 0.11 -1.11 -8.78
CA VAL A 31 -0.73 -2.16 -9.36
C VAL A 31 -0.83 -3.36 -8.42
N PRO A 32 -1.92 -4.14 -8.47
CA PRO A 32 -2.00 -5.40 -7.74
C PRO A 32 -1.11 -6.47 -8.38
N SER A 33 -0.79 -7.50 -7.62
CA SER A 33 -0.47 -8.82 -8.17
C SER A 33 -1.63 -9.76 -7.87
N LEU A 34 -2.60 -9.80 -8.80
CA LEU A 34 -3.81 -10.60 -8.66
C LEU A 34 -3.52 -12.08 -8.87
N CYS A 35 -4.00 -12.90 -7.95
CA CYS A 35 -4.05 -14.36 -8.06
C CYS A 35 -5.50 -14.81 -8.12
N PHE A 36 -5.76 -16.05 -8.54
CA PHE A 36 -7.13 -16.55 -8.66
C PHE A 36 -7.30 -17.93 -8.05
N LEU A 37 -8.36 -18.13 -7.27
CA LEU A 37 -8.84 -19.44 -6.85
C LEU A 37 -9.88 -19.93 -7.86
N ILE A 38 -9.60 -21.05 -8.52
CA ILE A 38 -10.52 -21.75 -9.40
C ILE A 38 -11.00 -23.02 -8.69
N GLN A 39 -12.32 -23.12 -8.53
CA GLN A 39 -12.96 -24.31 -7.96
C GLN A 39 -13.81 -24.99 -9.03
N HIS A 40 -13.45 -26.24 -9.32
CA HIS A 40 -14.23 -27.11 -10.19
C HIS A 40 -14.88 -28.21 -9.35
N ILE A 41 -16.18 -28.42 -9.54
CA ILE A 41 -16.91 -29.50 -8.88
C ILE A 41 -17.21 -30.56 -9.93
N ASP A 42 -16.68 -31.76 -9.73
CA ASP A 42 -16.99 -32.91 -10.56
C ASP A 42 -18.50 -33.23 -10.45
N PRO A 43 -19.25 -33.21 -11.56
CA PRO A 43 -20.70 -33.42 -11.53
C PRO A 43 -21.10 -34.84 -11.13
N THR A 44 -20.18 -35.81 -11.25
CA THR A 44 -20.41 -37.22 -10.94
C THR A 44 -20.02 -37.54 -9.50
N THR A 45 -18.85 -37.06 -9.06
CA THR A 45 -18.31 -37.40 -7.72
C THR A 45 -18.62 -36.35 -6.66
N CYS A 46 -19.11 -35.17 -7.06
CA CYS A 46 -19.30 -33.98 -6.21
C CYS A 46 -18.04 -33.54 -5.46
N LYS A 47 -16.86 -34.02 -5.86
CA LYS A 47 -15.60 -33.59 -5.28
C LYS A 47 -15.17 -32.28 -5.92
N THR A 48 -14.72 -31.35 -5.07
CA THR A 48 -14.10 -30.11 -5.52
C THR A 48 -12.63 -30.34 -5.80
N THR A 49 -12.14 -29.73 -6.87
CA THR A 49 -10.71 -29.54 -7.15
C THR A 49 -10.41 -28.05 -7.03
N ASN A 50 -9.48 -27.69 -6.15
CA ASN A 50 -9.05 -26.32 -5.92
C ASN A 50 -7.73 -26.07 -6.65
N ILE A 51 -7.74 -25.10 -7.56
CA ILE A 51 -6.57 -24.65 -8.30
C ILE A 51 -6.31 -23.19 -7.91
N VAL A 52 -5.07 -22.86 -7.60
CA VAL A 52 -4.63 -21.47 -7.47
C VAL A 52 -3.83 -21.11 -8.73
N PHE A 53 -4.24 -20.04 -9.42
CA PHE A 53 -3.54 -19.48 -10.57
C PHE A 53 -2.76 -18.24 -10.14
N ASP A 54 -1.42 -18.35 -10.20
CA ASP A 54 -0.42 -17.50 -9.58
C ASP A 54 -0.49 -17.39 -8.05
N LEU A 55 0.63 -17.04 -7.42
CA LEU A 55 0.78 -16.87 -5.97
C LEU A 55 1.15 -15.43 -5.56
N GLY A 56 1.42 -14.57 -6.53
CA GLY A 56 1.64 -13.14 -6.35
C GLY A 56 2.98 -12.83 -5.70
N LEU A 57 3.02 -11.82 -4.83
CA LEU A 57 4.24 -11.41 -4.13
C LEU A 57 4.55 -12.34 -2.94
N ARG A 58 5.84 -12.67 -2.74
CA ARG A 58 6.30 -13.32 -1.50
C ARG A 58 6.00 -12.46 -0.29
N ARG A 59 5.41 -13.10 0.73
CA ARG A 59 5.18 -12.52 2.06
C ARG A 59 6.46 -11.91 2.67
N ASP A 60 7.58 -12.62 2.59
CA ASP A 60 8.89 -12.16 3.05
C ASP A 60 9.82 -11.89 1.85
N THR A 61 10.01 -10.62 1.53
CA THR A 61 10.84 -10.16 0.41
C THR A 61 12.33 -10.48 0.58
N ASN A 62 12.80 -10.74 1.82
CA ASN A 62 14.20 -11.13 2.06
C ASN A 62 14.54 -12.52 1.51
N ARG A 63 13.51 -13.33 1.23
CA ARG A 63 13.65 -14.68 0.69
C ARG A 63 13.77 -14.72 -0.82
N TYR A 64 13.58 -13.60 -1.51
CA TYR A 64 14.01 -13.49 -2.90
C TYR A 64 15.53 -13.53 -3.00
N SER A 65 16.04 -14.07 -4.10
CA SER A 65 17.46 -13.97 -4.46
C SER A 65 17.92 -12.50 -4.51
N GLU A 66 19.21 -12.29 -4.28
CA GLU A 66 19.82 -10.96 -4.25
C GLU A 66 19.51 -10.10 -5.50
N PRO A 67 19.55 -10.62 -6.74
CA PRO A 67 19.18 -9.84 -7.92
C PRO A 67 17.71 -9.35 -7.89
N ILE A 68 16.78 -10.21 -7.48
CA ILE A 68 15.36 -9.84 -7.34
C ILE A 68 15.21 -8.81 -6.23
N ARG A 69 15.89 -8.98 -5.09
CA ARG A 69 15.85 -8.01 -3.97
C ARG A 69 16.29 -6.62 -4.40
N ARG A 70 17.33 -6.52 -5.23
CA ARG A 70 17.75 -5.24 -5.84
C ARG A 70 16.68 -4.72 -6.79
N HIS A 71 16.12 -5.58 -7.64
CA HIS A 71 15.07 -5.21 -8.59
C HIS A 71 13.86 -4.57 -7.89
N ILE A 72 13.36 -5.18 -6.82
CA ILE A 72 12.15 -4.71 -6.10
C ILE A 72 12.35 -3.37 -5.36
N THR A 73 13.59 -2.92 -5.13
CA THR A 73 13.84 -1.55 -4.61
C THR A 73 13.34 -0.49 -5.58
N THR A 74 13.34 -0.79 -6.88
CA THR A 74 12.83 0.10 -7.94
C THR A 74 11.31 0.04 -8.10
N ARG A 75 10.64 -0.80 -7.31
CA ARG A 75 9.21 -1.14 -7.41
C ARG A 75 8.38 -0.64 -6.21
N GLN A 76 8.88 0.36 -5.51
CA GLN A 76 8.23 0.92 -4.31
C GLN A 76 7.20 2.01 -4.65
N PRO A 77 6.10 2.15 -3.87
CA PRO A 77 5.76 1.35 -2.69
C PRO A 77 5.38 -0.10 -3.05
N LEU A 78 5.76 -1.05 -2.20
CA LEU A 78 5.45 -2.47 -2.32
C LEU A 78 4.81 -2.98 -1.03
N THR A 79 3.70 -3.71 -1.15
CA THR A 79 2.99 -4.38 -0.06
C THR A 79 2.88 -5.87 -0.35
N THR A 80 3.14 -6.70 0.65
CA THR A 80 3.05 -8.17 0.54
C THR A 80 1.92 -8.76 1.38
N ASN A 81 1.07 -7.89 1.94
CA ASN A 81 -0.01 -8.27 2.84
C ASN A 81 -1.35 -7.67 2.35
N PRO A 82 -2.41 -8.47 2.21
CA PRO A 82 -2.42 -9.93 2.39
C PRO A 82 -1.57 -10.63 1.32
N ASP A 83 -0.93 -11.74 1.71
CA ASP A 83 -0.38 -12.70 0.77
C ASP A 83 -1.45 -13.75 0.40
N VAL A 84 -1.18 -14.56 -0.61
CA VAL A 84 -2.13 -15.57 -1.11
C VAL A 84 -2.64 -16.51 -0.02
N VAL A 85 -1.80 -16.89 0.95
CA VAL A 85 -2.19 -17.78 2.07
C VAL A 85 -3.22 -17.09 2.98
N LYS A 86 -3.01 -15.82 3.32
CA LYS A 86 -4.01 -15.06 4.10
C LYS A 86 -5.30 -14.84 3.32
N SER A 87 -5.20 -14.59 2.02
CA SER A 87 -6.38 -14.46 1.15
C SER A 87 -7.20 -15.75 1.09
N LEU A 88 -6.55 -16.92 0.95
CA LEU A 88 -7.22 -18.22 1.04
C LEU A 88 -7.90 -18.45 2.39
N ALA A 89 -7.18 -18.13 3.48
CA ALA A 89 -7.67 -18.28 4.85
C ALA A 89 -8.90 -17.41 5.13
N LYS A 90 -9.05 -16.26 4.45
CA LYS A 90 -10.22 -15.37 4.58
C LYS A 90 -11.53 -16.08 4.25
N GLY A 91 -11.54 -16.96 3.25
CA GLY A 91 -12.69 -17.80 2.92
C GLY A 91 -12.60 -19.23 3.48
N GLY A 92 -11.71 -19.47 4.46
CA GLY A 92 -11.65 -20.72 5.21
C GLY A 92 -10.85 -21.86 4.56
N LEU A 93 -10.02 -21.57 3.55
CA LEU A 93 -9.12 -22.57 2.94
C LEU A 93 -7.71 -22.45 3.50
N ARG A 94 -7.04 -23.59 3.64
CA ARG A 94 -5.61 -23.68 3.98
C ARG A 94 -4.81 -24.09 2.74
N PRO A 95 -3.49 -23.86 2.71
CA PRO A 95 -2.66 -24.30 1.58
C PRO A 95 -2.76 -25.79 1.27
N GLU A 96 -2.97 -26.65 2.28
CA GLU A 96 -3.13 -28.10 2.08
C GLU A 96 -4.45 -28.48 1.40
N ASP A 97 -5.42 -27.57 1.37
CA ASP A 97 -6.70 -27.76 0.70
C ASP A 97 -6.61 -27.42 -0.81
N ILE A 98 -5.44 -26.98 -1.30
CA ILE A 98 -5.17 -26.66 -2.71
C ILE A 98 -4.55 -27.87 -3.43
N ASP A 99 -5.24 -28.39 -4.45
CA ASP A 99 -4.77 -29.55 -5.21
C ASP A 99 -3.64 -29.15 -6.18
N TYR A 100 -3.78 -28.01 -6.86
CA TYR A 100 -2.84 -27.53 -7.88
C TYR A 100 -2.52 -26.05 -7.73
N VAL A 101 -1.26 -25.70 -8.00
CA VAL A 101 -0.84 -24.31 -8.21
C VAL A 101 -0.33 -24.19 -9.65
N MET A 102 -0.98 -23.36 -10.45
CA MET A 102 -0.61 -23.12 -11.84
C MET A 102 0.00 -21.73 -11.94
N PHE A 103 1.17 -21.62 -12.56
CA PHE A 103 1.78 -20.31 -12.82
C PHE A 103 1.45 -19.86 -14.23
N SER A 104 0.94 -18.63 -14.37
CA SER A 104 0.85 -17.97 -15.67
C SER A 104 2.24 -17.84 -16.29
N HIS A 105 3.22 -17.49 -15.46
CA HIS A 105 4.65 -17.48 -15.78
C HIS A 105 5.47 -17.33 -14.49
N VAL A 106 6.80 -17.32 -14.60
CA VAL A 106 7.72 -17.46 -13.45
C VAL A 106 8.44 -16.16 -13.05
N HIS A 107 7.83 -15.00 -13.29
CA HIS A 107 8.37 -13.75 -12.73
C HIS A 107 8.15 -13.66 -11.22
N TRP A 108 9.04 -12.91 -10.57
CA TRP A 108 9.14 -12.80 -9.11
C TRP A 108 7.83 -12.37 -8.44
N ASP A 109 7.03 -11.57 -9.13
CA ASP A 109 5.76 -11.01 -8.68
C ASP A 109 4.55 -11.92 -8.89
N HIS A 110 4.75 -13.11 -9.45
CA HIS A 110 3.70 -14.13 -9.64
C HIS A 110 3.96 -15.41 -8.85
N VAL A 111 5.20 -15.65 -8.45
CA VAL A 111 5.62 -16.96 -7.94
C VAL A 111 5.37 -17.17 -6.46
N GLY A 112 5.13 -16.10 -5.69
CA GLY A 112 4.88 -16.16 -4.25
C GLY A 112 5.82 -17.10 -3.50
N GLU A 113 5.29 -17.84 -2.53
CA GLU A 113 6.04 -18.81 -1.72
C GLU A 113 5.55 -20.25 -1.97
N PRO A 114 6.09 -20.98 -2.96
CA PRO A 114 5.67 -22.36 -3.25
C PRO A 114 5.80 -23.32 -2.05
N ARG A 115 6.72 -23.04 -1.11
CA ARG A 115 6.93 -23.87 0.09
C ARG A 115 5.76 -23.85 1.06
N ASP A 116 4.87 -22.85 0.97
CA ASP A 116 3.65 -22.80 1.76
C ASP A 116 2.62 -23.85 1.28
N PHE A 117 2.81 -24.46 0.10
CA PHE A 117 1.90 -25.45 -0.51
C PHE A 117 2.55 -26.85 -0.54
N PRO A 118 2.60 -27.56 0.61
CA PRO A 118 3.38 -28.79 0.74
C PRO A 118 2.79 -29.99 -0.01
N THR A 119 1.49 -29.97 -0.33
CA THR A 119 0.76 -31.08 -0.94
C THR A 119 0.35 -30.83 -2.39
N SER A 120 0.42 -29.59 -2.86
CA SER A 120 -0.04 -29.23 -4.21
C SER A 120 0.91 -29.74 -5.29
N THR A 121 0.37 -30.02 -6.47
CA THR A 121 1.13 -30.21 -7.70
C THR A 121 1.28 -28.87 -8.41
N PHE A 122 2.50 -28.50 -8.80
CA PHE A 122 2.77 -27.28 -9.56
C PHE A 122 2.63 -27.55 -11.05
N VAL A 123 2.11 -26.58 -11.81
CA VAL A 123 2.00 -26.64 -13.26
C VAL A 123 2.59 -25.38 -13.86
N VAL A 124 3.46 -25.54 -14.85
CA VAL A 124 4.09 -24.44 -15.58
C VAL A 124 3.99 -24.67 -17.08
N GLY A 125 3.99 -23.58 -17.85
CA GLY A 125 3.97 -23.67 -19.31
C GLY A 125 5.31 -24.10 -19.91
N PRO A 126 5.31 -24.54 -21.18
CA PRO A 126 6.48 -25.10 -21.86
C PRO A 126 7.65 -24.11 -21.87
N GLY A 127 8.82 -24.53 -21.39
CA GLY A 127 10.02 -23.71 -21.35
C GLY A 127 10.23 -22.91 -20.05
N SER A 128 9.26 -22.92 -19.12
CA SER A 128 9.41 -22.26 -17.82
C SER A 128 10.56 -22.84 -17.00
N LEU A 129 10.75 -24.16 -17.01
CA LEU A 129 11.85 -24.82 -16.29
C LEU A 129 13.23 -24.49 -16.90
N ASP A 130 13.28 -24.27 -18.22
CA ASP A 130 14.52 -23.82 -18.89
C ASP A 130 14.87 -22.38 -18.53
N ILE A 131 13.87 -21.53 -18.29
CA ILE A 131 14.07 -20.19 -17.73
C ILE A 131 14.61 -20.27 -16.30
N LEU A 132 13.95 -21.03 -15.42
CA LEU A 132 14.36 -21.17 -14.02
C LEU A 132 15.80 -21.71 -13.91
N SER A 133 16.17 -22.66 -14.77
CA SER A 133 17.51 -23.25 -14.80
C SER A 133 18.56 -22.42 -15.58
N GLY A 134 18.20 -21.24 -16.09
CA GLY A 134 19.11 -20.32 -16.79
C GLY A 134 19.56 -20.80 -18.18
N LYS A 135 18.85 -21.77 -18.77
CA LYS A 135 19.14 -22.30 -20.11
C LYS A 135 18.49 -21.48 -21.23
N SER A 136 17.50 -20.65 -20.90
CA SER A 136 16.81 -19.81 -21.87
C SER A 136 17.61 -18.55 -22.23
N PRO A 137 17.86 -18.27 -23.53
CA PRO A 137 18.50 -17.03 -23.97
C PRO A 137 17.62 -15.78 -23.81
N ALA A 138 16.32 -15.95 -23.52
CA ALA A 138 15.34 -14.88 -23.31
C ALA A 138 15.51 -14.15 -21.96
N ALA A 139 16.38 -14.62 -21.06
CA ALA A 139 16.63 -14.05 -19.74
C ALA A 139 17.52 -12.78 -19.75
N ARG A 140 17.44 -11.93 -20.78
CA ARG A 140 18.27 -10.72 -20.90
C ARG A 140 17.49 -9.49 -20.46
N GLY A 141 17.75 -9.00 -19.25
CA GLY A 141 17.21 -7.74 -18.73
C GLY A 141 17.33 -7.66 -17.20
N GLY A 142 17.43 -6.45 -16.66
CA GLY A 142 17.48 -6.22 -15.20
C GLY A 142 16.19 -6.54 -14.44
N HIS A 143 15.15 -6.97 -15.16
CA HIS A 143 13.86 -7.47 -14.66
C HIS A 143 13.70 -9.00 -14.79
N SER A 144 14.64 -9.68 -15.47
CA SER A 144 14.57 -11.12 -15.74
C SER A 144 15.51 -11.88 -14.80
N HIS A 145 15.09 -12.03 -13.54
CA HIS A 145 15.82 -12.79 -12.52
C HIS A 145 14.97 -13.98 -12.06
N PHE A 146 15.57 -15.18 -12.13
CA PHE A 146 14.87 -16.44 -11.88
C PHE A 146 15.65 -17.29 -10.89
N GLU A 147 14.91 -18.07 -10.09
CA GLU A 147 15.47 -18.92 -9.04
C GLU A 147 15.37 -20.39 -9.47
N ALA A 148 16.52 -21.02 -9.70
CA ALA A 148 16.57 -22.40 -10.18
C ALA A 148 15.97 -23.43 -9.20
N ASP A 149 15.90 -23.09 -7.91
CA ASP A 149 15.33 -23.89 -6.83
C ASP A 149 13.91 -23.44 -6.43
N LEU A 150 13.24 -22.63 -7.27
CA LEU A 150 11.89 -22.13 -6.99
C LEU A 150 10.89 -23.29 -6.79
N LEU A 151 10.94 -24.30 -7.65
CA LEU A 151 9.97 -25.38 -7.71
C LEU A 151 10.60 -26.74 -7.42
N ASP A 152 9.84 -27.57 -6.72
CA ASP A 152 10.15 -28.97 -6.49
C ASP A 152 9.80 -29.77 -7.76
N LEU A 153 10.83 -30.20 -8.48
CA LEU A 153 10.68 -30.90 -9.77
C LEU A 153 9.89 -32.20 -9.66
N ASP A 154 9.94 -32.89 -8.51
CA ASP A 154 9.18 -34.13 -8.31
C ASP A 154 7.66 -33.89 -8.22
N ARG A 155 7.26 -32.64 -7.95
CA ARG A 155 5.85 -32.20 -7.87
C ARG A 155 5.50 -31.17 -8.93
N THR A 156 6.32 -30.99 -9.95
CA THR A 156 6.07 -30.01 -11.02
C THR A 156 5.79 -30.71 -12.34
N VAL A 157 4.70 -30.30 -12.97
CA VAL A 157 4.31 -30.69 -14.31
C VAL A 157 4.70 -29.56 -15.27
N ASP A 158 5.65 -29.86 -16.15
CA ASP A 158 5.99 -29.02 -17.29
C ASP A 158 5.08 -29.38 -18.47
N LEU A 159 4.26 -28.44 -18.93
CA LEU A 159 3.34 -28.68 -20.03
C LEU A 159 4.11 -28.89 -21.33
N SER A 160 3.66 -29.85 -22.14
CA SER A 160 4.30 -30.14 -23.43
C SER A 160 4.10 -28.97 -24.41
N GLU A 161 5.10 -28.76 -25.27
CA GLU A 161 5.05 -27.77 -26.35
C GLU A 161 3.77 -27.92 -27.19
N PRO A 162 3.04 -26.83 -27.49
CA PRO A 162 1.80 -26.89 -28.25
C PRO A 162 1.95 -27.56 -29.63
N LEU A 163 3.14 -27.45 -30.24
CA LEU A 163 3.43 -27.97 -31.58
C LEU A 163 4.00 -29.40 -31.60
N ASP A 164 4.29 -30.01 -30.45
CA ASP A 164 4.88 -31.35 -30.42
C ASP A 164 3.85 -32.46 -30.64
N THR A 165 4.20 -33.38 -31.55
CA THR A 165 3.43 -34.61 -31.81
C THR A 165 3.64 -35.58 -30.65
N PRO A 166 2.61 -36.29 -30.14
CA PRO A 166 2.66 -36.87 -28.81
C PRO A 166 3.72 -37.96 -28.68
N LEU A 167 4.72 -37.75 -27.82
CA LEU A 167 5.52 -38.82 -27.26
C LEU A 167 5.06 -39.13 -25.83
N ARG A 168 4.46 -40.33 -25.71
CA ARG A 168 4.20 -41.14 -24.51
C ARG A 168 2.91 -40.81 -23.74
N GLN A 169 1.97 -41.75 -23.87
CA GLN A 169 0.84 -42.09 -22.97
C GLN A 169 0.23 -40.93 -22.18
N SER A 170 -1.03 -40.61 -22.48
CA SER A 170 -1.85 -39.72 -21.64
C SER A 170 -1.89 -40.27 -20.20
N HIS A 171 -1.00 -39.79 -19.35
CA HIS A 171 -1.08 -40.05 -17.93
C HIS A 171 -1.99 -38.99 -17.35
N VAL A 172 -3.09 -39.44 -16.75
CA VAL A 172 -3.86 -38.58 -15.85
C VAL A 172 -2.97 -38.35 -14.64
N LEU A 173 -2.38 -37.15 -14.52
CA LEU A 173 -1.61 -36.73 -13.36
C LEU A 173 -2.58 -36.18 -12.31
N GLY A 174 -3.19 -37.09 -11.55
CA GLY A 174 -4.19 -36.76 -10.53
C GLY A 174 -5.61 -36.65 -11.10
N LYS A 175 -6.22 -35.46 -11.08
CA LYS A 175 -7.59 -35.20 -11.55
C LYS A 175 -7.67 -34.44 -12.89
N LEU A 176 -6.54 -33.95 -13.42
CA LEU A 176 -6.46 -33.08 -14.60
C LEU A 176 -5.84 -33.77 -15.83
N TYR A 177 -6.31 -33.39 -17.02
CA TYR A 177 -5.80 -33.88 -18.31
C TYR A 177 -4.70 -32.96 -18.87
N LEU A 178 -3.52 -33.00 -18.24
CA LEU A 178 -2.40 -32.10 -18.55
C LEU A 178 -1.47 -32.58 -19.67
N SER A 179 -1.46 -33.88 -20.00
CA SER A 179 -0.54 -34.49 -20.96
C SER A 179 -1.15 -34.77 -22.34
N GLN A 180 -2.24 -34.07 -22.68
CA GLN A 180 -2.93 -34.24 -23.96
C GLN A 180 -2.44 -33.21 -25.01
N PRO A 181 -2.60 -33.47 -26.31
CA PRO A 181 -2.24 -32.49 -27.33
C PRO A 181 -3.09 -31.22 -27.19
N TRP A 182 -2.44 -30.08 -27.36
CA TRP A 182 -3.10 -28.78 -27.45
C TRP A 182 -3.91 -28.70 -28.75
N LYS A 183 -5.07 -28.04 -28.71
CA LYS A 183 -6.00 -27.95 -29.84
C LYS A 183 -6.46 -26.51 -30.07
N PRO A 184 -6.79 -26.14 -31.32
CA PRO A 184 -7.42 -24.86 -31.57
C PRO A 184 -8.84 -24.83 -31.01
N LEU A 185 -9.20 -23.69 -30.42
CA LEU A 185 -10.56 -23.38 -29.97
C LEU A 185 -11.12 -22.26 -30.85
N HIS A 186 -11.58 -22.68 -32.04
CA HIS A 186 -11.95 -21.80 -33.15
C HIS A 186 -13.04 -20.77 -32.81
N GLU A 187 -13.99 -21.12 -31.94
CA GLU A 187 -15.05 -20.20 -31.51
C GLU A 187 -14.49 -18.92 -30.86
N PHE A 188 -13.38 -19.06 -30.13
CA PHE A 188 -12.69 -17.96 -29.46
C PHE A 188 -11.54 -17.38 -30.29
N GLY A 189 -11.15 -18.02 -31.39
CA GLY A 189 -9.98 -17.59 -32.17
C GLY A 189 -8.65 -17.89 -31.46
N LEU A 190 -8.66 -18.84 -30.53
CA LEU A 190 -7.48 -19.26 -29.78
C LEU A 190 -6.79 -20.42 -30.49
N PRO A 191 -5.51 -20.29 -30.88
CA PRO A 191 -4.85 -21.26 -31.74
C PRO A 191 -4.49 -22.54 -31.00
N MET A 192 -4.08 -22.46 -29.73
CA MET A 192 -3.61 -23.58 -28.94
C MET A 192 -4.19 -23.50 -27.52
N THR A 193 -5.03 -24.49 -27.17
CA THR A 193 -5.65 -24.61 -25.85
C THR A 193 -5.65 -26.04 -25.33
N LEU A 194 -5.78 -26.19 -24.01
CA LEU A 194 -5.84 -27.46 -23.31
C LEU A 194 -7.06 -27.50 -22.40
N ASP A 195 -8.07 -28.33 -22.70
CA ASP A 195 -9.23 -28.55 -21.83
C ASP A 195 -8.85 -29.49 -20.68
N ILE A 196 -8.54 -28.93 -19.51
CA ILE A 196 -7.95 -29.69 -18.40
C ILE A 196 -8.96 -30.62 -17.70
N TYR A 197 -10.26 -30.46 -17.97
CA TYR A 197 -11.34 -31.31 -17.43
C TYR A 197 -12.08 -32.11 -18.50
N GLN A 198 -11.83 -31.84 -19.79
CA GLN A 198 -12.54 -32.43 -20.94
C GLN A 198 -14.07 -32.18 -20.94
N ASP A 199 -14.52 -31.15 -20.24
CA ASP A 199 -15.93 -30.76 -20.13
C ASP A 199 -16.20 -29.33 -20.62
N GLY A 200 -15.17 -28.68 -21.18
CA GLY A 200 -15.17 -27.30 -21.64
C GLY A 200 -15.36 -26.26 -20.53
N SER A 201 -15.02 -26.59 -19.27
CA SER A 201 -15.14 -25.66 -18.15
C SER A 201 -13.93 -24.77 -17.95
N VAL A 202 -12.72 -25.28 -18.15
CA VAL A 202 -11.46 -24.55 -17.94
C VAL A 202 -10.47 -24.97 -19.02
N TYR A 203 -9.91 -23.99 -19.73
CA TYR A 203 -8.86 -24.21 -20.70
C TYR A 203 -7.59 -23.49 -20.28
N ILE A 204 -6.45 -24.16 -20.39
CA ILE A 204 -5.16 -23.48 -20.47
C ILE A 204 -4.99 -22.98 -21.90
N VAL A 205 -4.47 -21.78 -22.07
CA VAL A 205 -4.33 -21.08 -23.35
C VAL A 205 -2.88 -20.64 -23.50
N ASP A 206 -2.28 -20.96 -24.65
CA ASP A 206 -0.92 -20.55 -24.98
C ASP A 206 -0.91 -19.04 -25.24
N ALA A 207 0.02 -18.33 -24.59
CA ALA A 207 0.06 -16.87 -24.59
C ALA A 207 1.49 -16.33 -24.79
N PRO A 208 2.12 -16.62 -25.95
CA PRO A 208 3.51 -16.28 -26.20
C PRO A 208 3.73 -14.77 -26.28
N GLY A 209 5.00 -14.37 -26.05
CA GLY A 209 5.49 -12.99 -26.21
C GLY A 209 6.06 -12.39 -24.93
N HIS A 210 5.36 -12.53 -23.80
CA HIS A 210 5.85 -11.98 -22.53
C HIS A 210 7.09 -12.72 -22.02
N LEU A 211 6.95 -14.00 -21.74
CA LEU A 211 8.02 -14.87 -21.26
C LEU A 211 7.82 -16.28 -21.86
N PRO A 212 8.87 -17.04 -22.21
CA PRO A 212 8.68 -18.44 -22.59
C PRO A 212 7.94 -19.22 -21.49
N GLY A 213 6.96 -20.03 -21.89
CA GLY A 213 6.08 -20.74 -20.97
C GLY A 213 4.93 -19.90 -20.40
N HIS A 214 4.70 -18.68 -20.90
CA HIS A 214 3.54 -17.87 -20.50
C HIS A 214 2.22 -18.51 -20.96
N ILE A 215 1.33 -18.74 -20.00
CA ILE A 215 0.01 -19.34 -20.20
C ILE A 215 -1.07 -18.48 -19.55
N ASN A 216 -2.27 -18.56 -20.14
CA ASN A 216 -3.49 -17.93 -19.64
C ASN A 216 -4.57 -18.97 -19.36
N LEU A 217 -5.63 -18.59 -18.65
CA LEU A 217 -6.79 -19.46 -18.42
C LEU A 217 -8.06 -18.87 -19.03
N LEU A 218 -8.82 -19.69 -19.75
CA LEU A 218 -10.19 -19.38 -20.16
C LEU A 218 -11.16 -20.25 -19.35
N CYS A 219 -11.97 -19.60 -18.51
CA CYS A 219 -12.86 -20.23 -17.55
C CYS A 219 -14.33 -19.97 -17.91
N ARG A 220 -15.12 -21.04 -18.01
CA ARG A 220 -16.58 -20.95 -18.13
C ARG A 220 -17.22 -20.88 -16.75
N THR A 221 -17.69 -19.69 -16.38
CA THR A 221 -18.33 -19.40 -15.09
C THR A 221 -19.86 -19.46 -15.21
N GLY A 222 -20.56 -19.26 -14.09
CA GLY A 222 -22.02 -19.12 -14.07
C GLY A 222 -22.52 -17.86 -14.80
N ASN A 223 -21.67 -16.85 -14.96
CA ASN A 223 -22.01 -15.54 -15.52
C ASN A 223 -21.46 -15.33 -16.95
N GLY A 224 -20.91 -16.38 -17.57
CA GLY A 224 -20.27 -16.29 -18.89
C GLY A 224 -18.81 -16.74 -18.86
N TRP A 225 -18.02 -16.24 -19.80
CA TRP A 225 -16.61 -16.59 -19.95
C TRP A 225 -15.71 -15.53 -19.32
N LEU A 226 -14.71 -15.99 -18.58
CA LEU A 226 -13.68 -15.19 -17.93
C LEU A 226 -12.32 -15.63 -18.44
N TYR A 227 -11.49 -14.69 -18.86
CA TYR A 227 -10.15 -14.91 -19.37
C TYR A 227 -9.12 -14.26 -18.42
N LEU A 228 -8.34 -15.10 -17.75
CA LEU A 228 -7.27 -14.70 -16.84
C LEU A 228 -5.97 -14.62 -17.63
N ALA A 229 -5.49 -13.39 -17.84
CA ALA A 229 -4.51 -13.07 -18.86
C ALA A 229 -3.07 -12.83 -18.35
N GLY A 230 -2.83 -13.00 -17.05
CA GLY A 230 -1.52 -12.77 -16.43
C GLY A 230 -0.88 -11.47 -16.92
N ASP A 231 0.40 -11.54 -17.28
CA ASP A 231 1.19 -10.45 -17.88
C ASP A 231 1.20 -10.45 -19.42
N ALA A 232 0.18 -11.03 -20.05
CA ALA A 232 0.01 -10.85 -21.50
C ALA A 232 -0.16 -9.37 -21.86
N CYS A 233 -0.64 -8.55 -20.92
CA CYS A 233 -0.68 -7.10 -21.01
C CYS A 233 -0.62 -6.49 -19.59
N HIS A 234 0.21 -5.46 -19.39
CA HIS A 234 0.43 -4.89 -18.05
C HIS A 234 -0.44 -3.65 -17.76
N ASP A 235 -1.05 -3.06 -18.79
CA ASP A 235 -1.93 -1.90 -18.64
C ASP A 235 -3.09 -1.95 -19.64
N ARG A 236 -4.33 -1.74 -19.16
CA ARG A 236 -5.54 -1.77 -19.97
C ARG A 236 -5.51 -0.79 -21.15
N ARG A 237 -4.78 0.32 -21.04
CA ARG A 237 -4.65 1.32 -22.11
C ARG A 237 -3.92 0.77 -23.33
N ILE A 238 -3.09 -0.26 -23.17
CA ILE A 238 -2.50 -0.97 -24.30
C ILE A 238 -3.56 -1.85 -24.98
N LEU A 239 -4.39 -2.54 -24.19
CA LEU A 239 -5.50 -3.33 -24.72
C LEU A 239 -6.49 -2.44 -25.47
N SER A 240 -6.86 -1.26 -24.96
CA SER A 240 -7.77 -0.33 -25.63
C SER A 240 -7.17 0.36 -26.86
N GLY A 241 -5.84 0.35 -27.00
CA GLY A 241 -5.11 1.06 -28.05
C GLY A 241 -4.89 2.55 -27.76
N GLU A 242 -5.14 3.01 -26.53
CA GLU A 242 -4.81 4.36 -26.07
C GLU A 242 -3.28 4.55 -25.90
N LYS A 243 -2.59 3.47 -25.52
CA LYS A 243 -1.14 3.44 -25.32
C LYS A 243 -0.51 2.30 -26.12
N GLU A 244 0.78 2.42 -26.39
CA GLU A 244 1.61 1.37 -26.95
C GLU A 244 2.48 0.71 -25.85
N ILE A 245 3.11 -0.42 -26.16
CA ILE A 245 4.07 -1.07 -25.27
C ILE A 245 5.28 -0.14 -25.08
N GLY A 246 5.66 0.09 -23.82
CA GLY A 246 6.83 0.88 -23.46
C GLY A 246 8.16 0.19 -23.81
N GLU A 247 9.13 0.99 -24.23
CA GLU A 247 10.52 0.57 -24.42
C GLU A 247 11.45 1.57 -23.72
N TRP A 248 12.55 1.06 -23.17
CA TRP A 248 13.56 1.91 -22.53
C TRP A 248 14.97 1.51 -22.94
N LYS A 249 15.95 2.33 -22.54
CA LYS A 249 17.37 2.02 -22.74
C LYS A 249 17.98 1.51 -21.45
N ASP A 250 18.69 0.39 -21.50
CA ASP A 250 19.53 -0.06 -20.38
C ASP A 250 20.80 0.79 -20.25
N ALA A 251 21.62 0.49 -19.23
CA ALA A 251 22.88 1.20 -18.97
C ALA A 251 23.91 1.09 -20.12
N GLU A 252 23.73 0.10 -21.01
CA GLU A 252 24.60 -0.18 -22.16
C GLU A 252 24.02 0.41 -23.46
N GLY A 253 22.84 1.03 -23.40
CA GLY A 253 22.16 1.66 -24.53
C GLY A 253 21.31 0.71 -25.39
N HIS A 254 21.15 -0.55 -24.96
CA HIS A 254 20.26 -1.50 -25.64
C HIS A 254 18.80 -1.12 -25.42
N THR A 255 17.97 -1.34 -26.44
CA THR A 255 16.51 -1.21 -26.28
C THR A 255 15.99 -2.42 -25.51
N CYS A 256 15.32 -2.16 -24.39
CA CYS A 256 14.68 -3.14 -23.55
C CYS A 256 13.16 -3.01 -23.65
N CYS A 257 12.49 -4.16 -23.52
CA CYS A 257 11.04 -4.30 -23.44
C CYS A 257 10.72 -5.24 -22.27
N ILE A 258 9.54 -5.07 -21.67
CA ILE A 258 9.07 -5.99 -20.64
C ILE A 258 8.74 -7.37 -21.22
N HIS A 259 8.33 -7.41 -22.48
CA HIS A 259 8.07 -8.63 -23.23
C HIS A 259 9.36 -9.12 -23.90
N SER A 260 9.68 -10.40 -23.72
CA SER A 260 10.83 -11.07 -24.34
C SER A 260 10.74 -11.09 -25.88
N ASP A 261 9.53 -11.19 -26.42
CA ASP A 261 9.22 -11.00 -27.84
C ASP A 261 8.04 -10.05 -27.97
N ARG A 262 8.35 -8.80 -28.34
CA ARG A 262 7.35 -7.73 -28.49
C ARG A 262 6.34 -8.04 -29.60
N GLU A 263 6.79 -8.53 -30.74
CA GLU A 263 5.91 -8.74 -31.90
C GLU A 263 4.89 -9.85 -31.58
N GLU A 264 5.34 -10.93 -30.93
CA GLU A 264 4.45 -12.00 -30.54
C GLU A 264 3.53 -11.58 -29.38
N ALA A 265 4.01 -10.73 -28.45
CA ALA A 265 3.16 -10.15 -27.40
C ALA A 265 2.05 -9.26 -28.00
N GLU A 266 2.34 -8.45 -29.01
CA GLU A 266 1.34 -7.63 -29.71
C GLU A 266 0.27 -8.50 -30.39
N LYS A 267 0.65 -9.64 -30.99
CA LYS A 267 -0.32 -10.61 -31.54
C LYS A 267 -1.18 -11.25 -30.44
N THR A 268 -0.58 -11.58 -29.30
CA THR A 268 -1.32 -12.11 -28.13
C THR A 268 -2.30 -11.08 -27.59
N ILE A 269 -1.89 -9.82 -27.42
CA ILE A 269 -2.77 -8.70 -27.00
C ILE A 269 -3.91 -8.51 -28.00
N GLN A 270 -3.63 -8.60 -29.30
CA GLN A 270 -4.67 -8.49 -30.34
C GLN A 270 -5.72 -9.62 -30.22
N ARG A 271 -5.29 -10.87 -29.97
CA ARG A 271 -6.21 -11.99 -29.72
C ARG A 271 -7.07 -11.74 -28.48
N ILE A 272 -6.47 -11.23 -27.39
CA ILE A 272 -7.18 -10.89 -26.16
C ILE A 272 -8.21 -9.78 -26.40
N ARG A 273 -7.86 -8.75 -27.17
CA ARG A 273 -8.77 -7.68 -27.58
C ARG A 273 -9.98 -8.23 -28.36
N GLU A 274 -9.76 -9.21 -29.23
CA GLU A 274 -10.84 -9.89 -29.94
C GLU A 274 -11.75 -10.70 -29.02
N LEU A 275 -11.21 -11.31 -27.96
CA LEU A 275 -12.03 -11.96 -26.92
C LEU A 275 -12.90 -10.96 -26.19
N GLU A 276 -12.34 -9.84 -25.74
CA GLU A 276 -13.09 -8.80 -25.03
C GLU A 276 -14.21 -8.21 -25.90
N ASN A 277 -13.93 -7.99 -27.19
CA ASN A 277 -14.93 -7.55 -28.17
C ASN A 277 -16.07 -8.57 -28.40
N LYS A 278 -15.82 -9.86 -28.14
CA LYS A 278 -16.85 -10.91 -28.16
C LYS A 278 -17.65 -11.00 -26.85
N GLY A 279 -17.41 -10.10 -25.89
CA GLY A 279 -18.10 -10.05 -24.60
C GLY A 279 -17.54 -11.01 -23.57
N ILE A 280 -16.31 -11.49 -23.76
CA ILE A 280 -15.60 -12.29 -22.75
C ILE A 280 -14.95 -11.32 -21.78
N GLU A 281 -15.13 -11.57 -20.49
CA GLU A 281 -14.49 -10.76 -19.47
C GLU A 281 -12.99 -11.06 -19.44
N VAL A 282 -12.14 -10.05 -19.48
CA VAL A 282 -10.66 -10.17 -19.46
C VAL A 282 -10.12 -9.51 -18.20
N VAL A 283 -9.23 -10.21 -17.50
CA VAL A 283 -8.55 -9.72 -16.29
C VAL A 283 -7.05 -9.98 -16.38
N PHE A 284 -6.25 -8.91 -16.25
CA PHE A 284 -4.79 -9.00 -16.16
C PHE A 284 -4.34 -9.09 -14.69
N ALA A 285 -3.13 -9.57 -14.45
CA ALA A 285 -2.61 -9.68 -13.09
C ALA A 285 -2.46 -8.31 -12.39
N HIS A 286 -2.19 -7.26 -13.17
CA HIS A 286 -1.97 -5.89 -12.71
C HIS A 286 -3.15 -4.96 -12.99
N ASP A 287 -4.36 -5.51 -13.15
CA ASP A 287 -5.55 -4.75 -13.53
C ASP A 287 -6.15 -4.00 -12.33
N VAL A 288 -5.69 -2.76 -12.13
CA VAL A 288 -6.15 -1.84 -11.06
C VAL A 288 -7.64 -1.54 -11.18
N ASP A 289 -8.11 -1.29 -12.41
CA ASP A 289 -9.50 -0.89 -12.65
C ASP A 289 -10.45 -2.05 -12.32
N TRP A 290 -10.06 -3.27 -12.71
CA TRP A 290 -10.82 -4.47 -12.39
C TRP A 290 -10.83 -4.76 -10.88
N GLU A 291 -9.68 -4.68 -10.20
CA GLU A 291 -9.60 -4.90 -8.74
C GLU A 291 -10.55 -3.95 -7.99
N GLN A 292 -10.52 -2.67 -8.31
CA GLN A 292 -11.33 -1.65 -7.63
C GLN A 292 -12.84 -1.81 -7.92
N ALA A 293 -13.18 -2.21 -9.15
CA ALA A 293 -14.57 -2.34 -9.56
C ALA A 293 -15.25 -3.63 -9.06
N ASN A 294 -14.49 -4.64 -8.64
CA ASN A 294 -15.00 -5.99 -8.34
C ASN A 294 -14.64 -6.51 -6.94
N PRO A 295 -14.81 -5.74 -5.84
CA PRO A 295 -14.43 -6.18 -4.50
C PRO A 295 -15.17 -7.44 -4.06
N GLU A 296 -16.42 -7.62 -4.47
CA GLU A 296 -17.24 -8.79 -4.15
C GLU A 296 -16.78 -10.09 -4.81
N ARG A 297 -15.86 -10.01 -5.77
CA ARG A 297 -15.31 -11.17 -6.48
C ARG A 297 -14.07 -11.75 -5.82
N PHE A 298 -13.63 -11.15 -4.73
CA PHE A 298 -12.54 -11.67 -3.92
C PHE A 298 -13.01 -12.80 -3.00
N TRP A 299 -12.15 -13.80 -2.82
CA TRP A 299 -12.45 -14.92 -1.95
C TRP A 299 -12.62 -14.48 -0.49
N GLY A 300 -13.66 -14.99 0.17
CA GLY A 300 -13.98 -14.62 1.55
C GLY A 300 -14.47 -13.18 1.72
N TYR A 301 -14.88 -12.50 0.63
CA TYR A 301 -15.50 -11.17 0.72
C TYR A 301 -16.73 -11.19 1.63
N SER A 302 -16.80 -10.23 2.54
CA SER A 302 -17.96 -9.94 3.37
C SER A 302 -18.49 -8.53 3.08
N VAL A 303 -19.78 -8.28 3.33
CA VAL A 303 -20.39 -6.95 3.11
C VAL A 303 -19.73 -5.85 3.95
N GLU A 304 -19.04 -6.23 5.04
CA GLU A 304 -18.24 -5.32 5.88
C GLU A 304 -16.96 -4.84 5.16
N ASP A 305 -16.45 -5.59 4.17
CA ASP A 305 -15.28 -5.21 3.36
C ASP A 305 -15.59 -4.10 2.35
N LYS A 306 -16.87 -3.82 2.06
CA LYS A 306 -17.29 -2.77 1.12
C LYS A 306 -16.88 -1.36 1.57
N HIS A 307 -16.50 -1.20 2.83
CA HIS A 307 -16.05 0.08 3.40
C HIS A 307 -14.52 0.25 3.39
N ILE A 308 -13.77 -0.74 2.89
CA ILE A 308 -12.29 -0.71 2.85
C ILE A 308 -11.76 -0.32 1.46
N VAL A 309 -12.58 -0.44 0.39
CA VAL A 309 -12.11 -0.31 -1.01
C VAL A 309 -12.30 1.09 -1.61
N HIS A 310 -12.93 2.05 -0.89
CA HIS A 310 -13.05 3.43 -1.34
C HIS A 310 -12.15 4.38 -0.53
N ASP A 311 -10.82 4.32 -0.70
CA ASP A 311 -9.98 5.52 -0.54
C ASP A 311 -8.55 5.37 -1.10
N TRP A 312 -8.41 5.16 -2.41
CA TRP A 312 -7.10 5.32 -3.11
C TRP A 312 -7.15 6.30 -4.29
N SER A 313 -8.30 6.95 -4.54
CA SER A 313 -8.52 7.84 -5.69
C SER A 313 -8.64 9.33 -5.31
N GLY A 314 -8.09 9.73 -4.18
CA GLY A 314 -8.11 11.13 -3.72
C GLY A 314 -6.99 12.03 -4.25
N ILE A 315 -6.26 11.67 -5.31
CA ILE A 315 -5.24 12.55 -5.92
C ILE A 315 -5.26 12.39 -7.46
N ILE A 316 -5.85 13.40 -8.14
CA ILE A 316 -5.72 13.77 -9.57
C ILE A 316 -6.44 12.77 -10.51
N ILE A 317 -7.58 13.06 -11.15
CA ILE A 317 -7.86 14.06 -12.21
C ILE A 317 -9.34 14.45 -12.16
N GLY A 318 -9.64 15.76 -12.17
CA GLY A 318 -10.99 16.25 -12.42
C GLY A 318 -11.35 16.18 -13.90
N GLU A 319 -12.31 15.33 -14.27
CA GLU A 319 -12.96 15.42 -15.59
C GLU A 319 -14.13 16.41 -15.54
N LEU A 320 -13.92 17.53 -16.22
CA LEU A 320 -14.95 18.47 -16.66
C LEU A 320 -15.99 17.75 -17.53
N LYS A 321 -17.18 17.48 -16.98
CA LYS A 321 -18.38 17.26 -17.79
C LYS A 321 -18.82 18.59 -18.40
N THR A 322 -18.34 18.89 -19.60
CA THR A 322 -18.88 19.93 -20.47
C THR A 322 -20.33 19.59 -20.84
N HIS A 323 -21.29 20.27 -20.20
CA HIS A 323 -22.63 20.39 -20.76
C HIS A 323 -22.56 21.34 -21.96
N MET A 324 -22.82 20.82 -23.15
CA MET A 324 -23.10 21.62 -24.35
C MET A 324 -24.28 22.55 -24.08
N VAL A 325 -24.00 23.81 -23.76
CA VAL A 325 -24.95 24.91 -23.94
C VAL A 325 -24.51 25.69 -25.18
N LYS A 326 -25.37 25.68 -26.20
CA LYS A 326 -25.22 26.52 -27.39
C LYS A 326 -25.26 28.00 -26.96
N CYS A 327 -24.14 28.70 -27.08
CA CYS A 327 -24.12 30.16 -27.07
C CYS A 327 -23.43 30.67 -28.34
N THR A 328 -24.24 31.31 -29.18
CA THR A 328 -23.83 32.15 -30.30
C THR A 328 -23.11 33.38 -29.77
N TYR A 329 -21.97 33.68 -30.38
CA TYR A 329 -21.12 34.84 -30.10
C TYR A 329 -21.72 36.11 -30.75
N SER A 330 -21.66 37.24 -30.04
CA SER A 330 -21.46 38.57 -30.64
C SER A 330 -20.88 39.53 -29.58
N PRO A 331 -19.85 40.33 -29.91
CA PRO A 331 -19.10 41.15 -28.95
C PRO A 331 -19.66 42.57 -28.85
N GLU A 332 -19.34 43.30 -27.77
CA GLU A 332 -18.79 44.68 -27.76
C GLU A 332 -18.95 45.43 -26.42
N ILE A 333 -17.83 46.06 -25.95
CA ILE A 333 -17.62 47.30 -25.12
C ILE A 333 -18.37 47.43 -23.77
N GLY A 334 -17.84 47.96 -22.66
CA GLY A 334 -16.63 48.72 -22.35
C GLY A 334 -16.72 49.26 -20.90
N VAL A 335 -15.55 49.44 -20.30
CA VAL A 335 -15.10 50.28 -19.16
C VAL A 335 -16.15 51.18 -18.44
N GLY A 336 -16.13 51.20 -17.10
CA GLY A 336 -16.69 52.30 -16.29
C GLY A 336 -16.68 52.09 -14.77
N GLU A 337 -16.12 53.05 -14.05
CA GLU A 337 -15.74 53.06 -12.63
C GLU A 337 -16.85 53.35 -11.61
N ASN A 338 -16.57 53.00 -10.33
CA ASN A 338 -16.91 53.64 -9.05
C ASN A 338 -18.38 54.00 -8.70
N PHE A 339 -18.83 53.61 -7.49
CA PHE A 339 -19.18 54.52 -6.37
C PHE A 339 -19.78 53.75 -5.17
N ASN A 340 -19.28 54.06 -3.97
CA ASN A 340 -19.89 53.75 -2.66
C ASN A 340 -21.07 54.70 -2.39
N ALA A 341 -22.14 54.21 -1.73
CA ALA A 341 -22.77 54.77 -0.51
C ALA A 341 -24.24 54.34 -0.29
N GLU A 342 -24.51 53.95 0.97
CA GLU A 342 -25.73 54.19 1.76
C GLU A 342 -27.09 53.54 1.41
N ASN A 343 -27.33 52.43 2.11
CA ASN A 343 -28.44 52.19 3.05
C ASN A 343 -29.77 52.96 2.83
N ARG A 344 -30.80 52.26 2.32
CA ARG A 344 -32.21 52.55 2.65
C ARG A 344 -33.00 51.24 2.84
N GLN A 345 -33.73 51.23 3.94
CA GLN A 345 -34.67 50.21 4.38
C GLN A 345 -35.60 49.76 3.25
N ALA A 346 -35.60 48.45 2.99
CA ALA A 346 -36.70 47.77 2.33
C ALA A 346 -37.18 46.65 3.26
N THR A 347 -38.29 46.92 3.95
CA THR A 347 -39.15 45.94 4.60
C THR A 347 -39.67 44.98 3.54
N ALA A 348 -38.93 43.90 3.28
CA ALA A 348 -39.44 42.76 2.52
C ALA A 348 -40.16 41.82 3.50
N ILE A 349 -41.46 41.69 3.31
CA ILE A 349 -42.31 40.68 3.94
C ILE A 349 -41.68 39.31 3.61
N ARG A 350 -40.99 38.71 4.57
CA ARG A 350 -40.46 37.34 4.44
C ARG A 350 -41.63 36.38 4.64
N HIS A 351 -41.86 35.52 3.64
CA HIS A 351 -42.86 34.46 3.70
C HIS A 351 -42.60 33.55 4.92
N PRO A 352 -43.64 33.09 5.66
CA PRO A 352 -43.49 32.25 6.85
C PRO A 352 -42.66 30.97 6.62
N GLU A 353 -42.73 30.41 5.42
CA GLU A 353 -42.01 29.20 5.00
C GLU A 353 -40.49 29.43 4.92
N HIS A 354 -40.04 30.63 4.53
CA HIS A 354 -38.62 30.95 4.47
C HIS A 354 -38.02 31.16 5.87
N GLN A 355 -38.84 31.64 6.82
CA GLN A 355 -38.45 31.82 8.21
C GLN A 355 -38.43 30.48 8.97
N GLN A 356 -39.37 29.58 8.68
CA GLN A 356 -39.35 28.19 9.18
C GLN A 356 -38.19 27.37 8.62
N SER A 357 -37.85 27.54 7.34
CA SER A 357 -36.70 26.86 6.71
C SER A 357 -35.35 27.29 7.32
N ILE A 358 -35.18 28.60 7.56
CA ILE A 358 -33.99 29.13 8.24
C ILE A 358 -33.93 28.64 9.70
N MET A 359 -35.05 28.70 10.44
CA MET A 359 -35.12 28.18 11.81
C MET A 359 -34.84 26.66 11.90
N ALA A 360 -35.28 25.88 10.92
CA ALA A 360 -35.01 24.45 10.85
C ALA A 360 -33.53 24.14 10.49
N SER A 361 -32.90 24.98 9.67
CA SER A 361 -31.46 24.92 9.37
C SER A 361 -30.61 25.25 10.60
N ASP A 362 -30.96 26.33 11.31
CA ASP A 362 -30.26 26.76 12.53
C ASP A 362 -30.41 25.72 13.66
N GLN A 363 -31.59 25.09 13.80
CA GLN A 363 -31.81 24.01 14.77
C GLN A 363 -31.01 22.74 14.46
N LYS A 364 -30.85 22.40 13.16
CA LYS A 364 -30.01 21.25 12.76
C LYS A 364 -28.54 21.51 13.03
N GLN A 365 -28.02 22.70 12.69
CA GLN A 365 -26.64 23.07 13.00
C GLN A 365 -26.37 23.10 14.52
N GLN A 366 -27.33 23.58 15.31
CA GLN A 366 -27.21 23.57 16.77
C GLN A 366 -27.08 22.14 17.32
N ALA A 367 -27.81 21.17 16.78
CA ALA A 367 -27.72 19.77 17.22
C ALA A 367 -26.31 19.17 17.01
N HIS A 368 -25.66 19.49 15.89
CA HIS A 368 -24.28 19.07 15.62
C HIS A 368 -23.29 19.73 16.60
N LEU A 369 -23.47 21.02 16.91
CA LEU A 369 -22.64 21.71 17.90
C LEU A 369 -22.86 21.19 19.32
N ASP A 370 -24.09 20.87 19.70
CA ASP A 370 -24.39 20.26 21.00
C ASP A 370 -23.71 18.89 21.14
N ARG A 371 -23.74 18.11 20.05
CA ARG A 371 -23.02 16.84 19.96
C ARG A 371 -21.51 17.01 20.07
N PHE A 372 -20.93 17.99 19.36
CA PHE A 372 -19.52 18.34 19.48
C PHE A 372 -19.16 18.70 20.92
N ASN A 373 -19.92 19.60 21.54
CA ASN A 373 -19.68 20.06 22.90
C ASN A 373 -19.79 18.92 23.92
N SER A 374 -20.72 17.99 23.73
CA SER A 374 -20.86 16.82 24.59
C SER A 374 -19.69 15.82 24.47
N LEU A 375 -19.05 15.71 23.31
CA LEU A 375 -18.04 14.70 23.03
C LEU A 375 -16.61 15.22 23.18
N LEU A 376 -16.35 16.43 22.70
CA LEU A 376 -15.02 17.06 22.64
C LEU A 376 -14.90 18.31 23.51
N GLY A 377 -16.00 18.79 24.09
CA GLY A 377 -16.01 19.97 24.94
C GLY A 377 -15.97 21.28 24.12
N PRO A 378 -16.59 22.36 24.63
CA PRO A 378 -16.73 23.61 23.89
C PRO A 378 -15.41 24.33 23.62
N SER A 379 -14.36 24.06 24.40
CA SER A 379 -13.05 24.67 24.21
C SER A 379 -12.24 24.07 23.06
N ALA A 380 -12.67 22.94 22.48
CA ALA A 380 -11.99 22.28 21.37
C ALA A 380 -12.38 22.85 19.99
N ILE A 381 -13.45 23.64 19.91
CA ILE A 381 -13.93 24.19 18.64
C ILE A 381 -12.96 25.25 18.11
N HIS A 382 -12.66 25.19 16.81
CA HIS A 382 -11.86 26.18 16.10
C HIS A 382 -12.37 26.34 14.67
N GLU A 383 -11.84 27.31 13.93
CA GLU A 383 -12.27 27.64 12.56
C GLU A 383 -12.42 26.42 11.65
N GLY A 384 -11.41 25.55 11.57
CA GLY A 384 -11.50 24.31 10.79
C GLY A 384 -12.73 23.43 11.10
N TRP A 385 -13.12 23.30 12.37
CA TRP A 385 -14.33 22.56 12.75
C TRP A 385 -15.61 23.31 12.37
N THR A 386 -15.65 24.62 12.57
CA THR A 386 -16.79 25.48 12.22
C THR A 386 -17.03 25.48 10.71
N SER A 387 -15.98 25.64 9.92
CA SER A 387 -16.05 25.59 8.45
C SER A 387 -16.43 24.19 7.98
N LEU A 388 -15.90 23.14 8.60
CA LEU A 388 -16.27 21.77 8.27
C LEU A 388 -17.76 21.49 8.50
N LEU A 389 -18.31 21.96 9.62
CA LEU A 389 -19.76 21.88 9.87
C LEU A 389 -20.57 22.65 8.83
N ALA A 390 -20.09 23.80 8.37
CA ALA A 390 -20.79 24.60 7.38
C ALA A 390 -20.83 23.93 5.99
N ILE A 391 -19.74 23.28 5.57
CA ILE A 391 -19.65 22.67 4.23
C ILE A 391 -20.11 21.21 4.19
N SER A 392 -19.97 20.45 5.28
CA SER A 392 -20.36 19.03 5.35
C SER A 392 -20.67 18.60 6.80
N PRO A 393 -21.92 18.77 7.27
CA PRO A 393 -22.35 18.34 8.60
C PRO A 393 -22.15 16.83 8.86
N GLU A 394 -22.33 16.00 7.84
CA GLU A 394 -22.15 14.54 7.95
C GLU A 394 -20.69 14.19 8.21
N PHE A 395 -19.76 14.83 7.48
CA PHE A 395 -18.33 14.59 7.67
C PHE A 395 -17.83 15.21 8.98
N PHE A 396 -18.37 16.37 9.37
CA PHE A 396 -18.16 16.93 10.70
C PHE A 396 -18.54 15.92 11.78
N ASP A 397 -19.74 15.34 11.72
CA ASP A 397 -20.21 14.39 12.74
C ASP A 397 -19.37 13.11 12.79
N ALA A 398 -18.97 12.58 11.63
CA ALA A 398 -18.06 11.43 11.56
C ALA A 398 -16.70 11.76 12.20
N SER A 399 -16.13 12.92 11.88
CA SER A 399 -14.85 13.40 12.43
C SER A 399 -14.91 13.61 13.94
N VAL A 400 -16.01 14.18 14.45
CA VAL A 400 -16.26 14.30 15.90
C VAL A 400 -16.37 12.93 16.56
N SER A 401 -17.00 11.95 15.91
CA SER A 401 -17.10 10.58 16.43
C SER A 401 -15.72 9.95 16.61
N LEU A 402 -14.89 10.08 15.59
CA LEU A 402 -13.53 9.54 15.55
C LEU A 402 -12.67 10.19 16.64
N ALA A 403 -12.64 11.52 16.69
CA ALA A 403 -11.89 12.28 17.69
C ALA A 403 -12.32 12.02 19.14
N ALA A 404 -13.56 11.57 19.36
CA ALA A 404 -14.08 11.27 20.69
C ALA A 404 -13.67 9.89 21.22
N VAL A 405 -13.16 8.97 20.38
CA VAL A 405 -12.86 7.60 20.81
C VAL A 405 -11.81 7.54 21.93
N PRO A 406 -10.63 8.19 21.82
CA PRO A 406 -9.65 8.18 22.91
C PRO A 406 -10.22 8.77 24.21
N ARG A 407 -11.03 9.82 24.12
CA ARG A 407 -11.65 10.47 25.28
C ARG A 407 -12.68 9.58 25.98
N LYS A 408 -13.40 8.75 25.22
CA LYS A 408 -14.38 7.80 25.78
C LYS A 408 -13.69 6.62 26.46
N LYS A 409 -12.60 6.12 25.89
CA LYS A 409 -11.83 4.99 26.45
C LYS A 409 -11.05 5.43 27.69
N SER A 410 -10.42 6.61 27.62
CA SER A 410 -9.76 7.28 28.74
C SER A 410 -8.75 6.39 29.46
N HIS A 411 -8.01 5.56 28.72
CA HIS A 411 -6.88 4.79 29.24
C HIS A 411 -5.72 5.72 29.62
N LEU A 412 -5.53 6.82 28.88
CA LEU A 412 -4.67 7.94 29.27
C LEU A 412 -5.49 9.03 29.94
N SER A 413 -4.85 9.76 30.87
CA SER A 413 -5.46 10.97 31.44
C SER A 413 -5.66 12.05 30.36
N PRO A 414 -6.65 12.95 30.48
CA PRO A 414 -6.84 14.06 29.53
C PRO A 414 -5.60 14.94 29.32
N LYS A 415 -4.79 15.11 30.38
CA LYS A 415 -3.49 15.78 30.31
C LYS A 415 -2.55 15.05 29.36
N ASN A 416 -2.39 13.74 29.54
CA ASN A 416 -1.48 12.93 28.73
C ASN A 416 -2.00 12.79 27.30
N GLN A 417 -3.30 12.65 27.07
CA GLN A 417 -3.88 12.69 25.72
C GLN A 417 -3.47 13.97 24.98
N SER A 418 -3.56 15.12 25.64
CA SER A 418 -3.15 16.42 25.05
C SER A 418 -1.65 16.50 24.79
N LEU A 419 -0.81 15.97 25.69
CA LEU A 419 0.64 15.92 25.49
C LEU A 419 1.04 14.97 24.34
N ILE A 420 0.33 13.85 24.17
CA ILE A 420 0.54 12.92 23.06
C ILE A 420 0.08 13.54 21.73
N SER A 421 -1.07 14.20 21.69
CA SER A 421 -1.50 14.94 20.48
C SER A 421 -0.49 16.04 20.12
N LEU A 422 0.08 16.74 21.12
CA LEU A 422 1.14 17.71 20.89
C LEU A 422 2.38 17.07 20.26
N ALA A 423 2.78 15.87 20.67
CA ALA A 423 3.91 15.17 20.08
C ALA A 423 3.71 14.90 18.58
N VAL A 424 2.49 14.47 18.20
CA VAL A 424 2.12 14.24 16.79
C VAL A 424 2.20 15.54 15.99
N ASP A 425 1.62 16.64 16.51
CA ASP A 425 1.55 17.90 15.78
C ASP A 425 2.85 18.70 15.74
N SER A 426 3.71 18.54 16.74
CA SER A 426 5.02 19.19 16.80
C SER A 426 6.14 18.39 16.15
N ALA A 427 5.87 17.16 15.71
CA ALA A 427 6.83 16.36 14.95
C ALA A 427 7.25 17.10 13.67
N ALA A 428 8.55 17.09 13.35
CA ALA A 428 9.12 17.79 12.20
C ALA A 428 8.55 17.32 10.84
N THR A 429 7.98 16.11 10.79
CA THR A 429 7.32 15.53 9.62
C THR A 429 5.88 16.02 9.42
N HIS A 430 5.30 16.73 10.38
CA HIS A 430 3.90 17.19 10.34
C HIS A 430 3.78 18.71 10.56
N LEU A 431 4.34 19.22 11.66
CA LEU A 431 4.39 20.66 12.00
C LEU A 431 3.05 21.41 11.84
N TYR A 432 1.97 20.84 12.36
CA TYR A 432 0.64 21.44 12.27
C TYR A 432 0.41 22.51 13.36
N ALA A 433 0.83 23.74 13.06
CA ALA A 433 0.82 24.86 14.02
C ALA A 433 -0.52 25.14 14.73
N PRO A 434 -1.70 25.07 14.07
CA PRO A 434 -2.98 25.23 14.77
C PRO A 434 -3.20 24.18 15.87
N GLY A 435 -2.89 22.92 15.56
CA GLY A 435 -2.99 21.80 16.50
C GLY A 435 -1.98 21.91 17.64
N ILE A 436 -0.71 22.27 17.36
CA ILE A 436 0.29 22.58 18.39
C ILE A 436 -0.26 23.60 19.40
N ARG A 437 -0.82 24.72 18.92
CA ARG A 437 -1.38 25.77 19.79
C ARG A 437 -2.57 25.25 20.61
N SER A 438 -3.44 24.45 19.99
CA SER A 438 -4.63 23.89 20.64
C SER A 438 -4.24 22.90 21.75
N HIS A 439 -3.36 21.96 21.45
CA HIS A 439 -2.94 20.92 22.38
C HIS A 439 -2.09 21.44 23.54
N ILE A 440 -1.26 22.48 23.33
CA ILE A 440 -0.58 23.17 24.44
C ILE A 440 -1.62 23.78 25.40
N LYS A 441 -2.60 24.53 24.88
CA LYS A 441 -3.65 25.15 25.72
C LYS A 441 -4.46 24.08 26.45
N ALA A 442 -4.82 22.99 25.77
CA ALA A 442 -5.57 21.88 26.36
C ALA A 442 -4.77 21.19 27.48
N ALA A 443 -3.48 20.90 27.26
CA ALA A 443 -2.62 20.29 28.27
C ALA A 443 -2.50 21.19 29.52
N LEU A 444 -2.27 22.49 29.36
CA LEU A 444 -2.18 23.44 30.46
C LEU A 444 -3.50 23.55 31.24
N ALA A 445 -4.64 23.55 30.54
CA ALA A 445 -5.96 23.55 31.17
C ALA A 445 -6.23 22.28 32.00
N GLN A 446 -5.58 21.16 31.64
CA GLN A 446 -5.62 19.89 32.39
C GLN A 446 -4.50 19.79 33.45
N GLY A 447 -3.83 20.90 33.76
CA GLY A 447 -2.82 20.98 34.80
C GLY A 447 -1.42 20.55 34.38
N ALA A 448 -1.13 20.42 33.07
CA ALA A 448 0.25 20.30 32.63
C ALA A 448 1.04 21.56 32.98
N THR A 449 2.30 21.37 33.35
CA THR A 449 3.26 22.46 33.52
C THR A 449 3.88 22.84 32.19
N ILE A 450 4.41 24.07 32.09
CA ILE A 450 5.22 24.48 30.92
C ILE A 450 6.42 23.55 30.74
N HIS A 451 7.02 23.03 31.83
CA HIS A 451 8.12 22.09 31.75
C HIS A 451 7.72 20.77 31.07
N GLU A 452 6.51 20.24 31.32
CA GLU A 452 6.03 19.02 30.67
C GLU A 452 5.79 19.25 29.18
N VAL A 453 5.19 20.39 28.83
CA VAL A 453 4.99 20.80 27.42
C VAL A 453 6.32 20.95 26.69
N THR A 454 7.28 21.65 27.28
CA THR A 454 8.62 21.83 26.71
C THR A 454 9.33 20.49 26.53
N GLU A 455 9.21 19.58 27.50
CA GLU A 455 9.83 18.25 27.41
C GLU A 455 9.22 17.40 26.28
N VAL A 456 7.92 17.51 25.99
CA VAL A 456 7.33 16.87 24.79
C VAL A 456 7.97 17.40 23.50
N VAL A 457 8.21 18.72 23.41
CA VAL A 457 8.85 19.32 22.23
C VAL A 457 10.31 18.88 22.11
N GLU A 458 11.06 18.83 23.22
CA GLU A 458 12.43 18.30 23.25
C GLU A 458 12.48 16.85 22.76
N LEU A 459 11.59 15.98 23.26
CA LEU A 459 11.48 14.59 22.85
C LEU A 459 11.14 14.46 21.36
N SER A 460 10.14 15.21 20.89
CA SER A 460 9.69 15.18 19.49
C SER A 460 10.76 15.70 18.52
N SER A 461 11.64 16.60 18.99
CA SER A 461 12.76 17.13 18.21
C SER A 461 13.87 16.09 17.95
N THR A 462 13.86 14.95 18.66
CA THR A 462 14.84 13.88 18.42
C THR A 462 14.59 13.10 17.13
N LEU A 463 13.40 13.22 16.53
CA LEU A 463 12.99 12.52 15.31
C LEU A 463 14.01 12.64 14.17
N GLY A 464 14.68 13.80 14.04
CA GLY A 464 15.65 14.05 12.98
C GLY A 464 16.81 13.06 12.93
N ILE A 465 17.11 12.36 14.03
CA ILE A 465 18.20 11.37 14.04
C ILE A 465 17.94 10.17 13.13
N HIS A 466 16.68 9.91 12.75
CA HIS A 466 16.33 8.80 11.87
C HIS A 466 16.99 8.93 10.49
N ALA A 467 17.37 10.15 10.08
CA ALA A 467 18.24 10.36 8.93
C ALA A 467 19.59 9.63 9.06
N CYS A 468 20.19 9.62 10.25
CA CYS A 468 21.43 8.87 10.51
C CYS A 468 21.15 7.38 10.74
N ASN A 469 20.06 7.02 11.42
CA ASN A 469 19.74 5.61 11.67
C ASN A 469 19.45 4.80 10.40
N ILE A 470 18.95 5.46 9.35
CA ILE A 470 18.74 4.87 8.02
C ILE A 470 19.95 5.16 7.11
N GLY A 471 20.40 6.41 7.08
CA GLY A 471 21.40 6.88 6.13
C GLY A 471 22.81 6.34 6.37
N VAL A 472 23.23 6.17 7.63
CA VAL A 472 24.58 5.63 7.92
C VAL A 472 24.70 4.17 7.50
N PRO A 473 23.77 3.26 7.86
CA PRO A 473 23.81 1.88 7.34
C PRO A 473 23.81 1.81 5.81
N LEU A 474 23.02 2.65 5.12
CA LEU A 474 23.02 2.71 3.66
C LEU A 474 24.35 3.24 3.10
N LEU A 475 24.95 4.24 3.74
CA LEU A 475 26.26 4.73 3.34
C LEU A 475 27.32 3.63 3.49
N VAL A 476 27.27 2.85 4.57
CA VAL A 476 28.14 1.67 4.76
C VAL A 476 27.94 0.64 3.65
N GLU A 477 26.69 0.37 3.26
CA GLU A 477 26.36 -0.54 2.16
C GLU A 477 26.96 -0.04 0.83
N VAL A 478 26.74 1.22 0.47
CA VAL A 478 27.31 1.83 -0.74
C VAL A 478 28.84 1.81 -0.72
N LEU A 479 29.47 2.09 0.43
CA LEU A 479 30.93 2.01 0.55
C LEU A 479 31.43 0.58 0.32
N ARG A 480 30.70 -0.45 0.74
CA ARG A 480 31.05 -1.85 0.46
C ARG A 480 30.96 -2.16 -1.02
N GLU A 481 29.91 -1.71 -1.69
CA GLU A 481 29.71 -1.92 -3.12
C GLU A 481 30.78 -1.25 -3.98
N GLN A 482 31.23 -0.05 -3.58
CA GLN A 482 32.26 0.69 -4.30
C GLN A 482 33.69 0.27 -3.93
N GLY A 483 33.87 -0.74 -3.08
CA GLY A 483 35.18 -1.15 -2.58
C GLY A 483 35.86 -0.11 -1.67
N GLY A 484 35.11 0.88 -1.18
CA GLY A 484 35.55 1.94 -0.28
C GLY A 484 35.36 1.62 1.20
N TYR A 485 34.81 0.44 1.53
CA TYR A 485 34.66 -0.01 2.91
C TYR A 485 36.01 -0.47 3.47
N SER A 486 36.72 0.49 4.07
CA SER A 486 38.08 0.31 4.59
C SER A 486 38.10 -0.44 5.92
N GLU A 487 39.30 -0.92 6.29
CA GLU A 487 39.54 -1.49 7.62
C GLU A 487 39.20 -0.50 8.75
N GLU A 488 39.21 0.82 8.51
CA GLU A 488 38.88 1.82 9.54
C GLU A 488 37.42 1.78 10.00
N ILE A 489 36.47 1.45 9.12
CA ILE A 489 35.05 1.37 9.46
C ILE A 489 34.71 0.01 10.11
N THR A 490 35.60 -0.98 10.01
CA THR A 490 35.45 -2.32 10.61
C THR A 490 36.28 -2.53 11.87
N LYS A 491 37.08 -1.53 12.27
CA LYS A 491 37.84 -1.57 13.51
C LYS A 491 36.89 -1.68 14.71
N ASP A 492 37.39 -2.38 15.74
CA ASP A 492 36.79 -2.33 17.06
C ASP A 492 36.76 -0.89 17.57
N PHE A 493 35.80 -0.58 18.44
CA PHE A 493 35.68 0.74 19.03
C PHE A 493 36.96 1.12 19.78
N ASP A 494 37.41 2.35 19.57
CA ASP A 494 38.45 2.93 20.40
C ASP A 494 37.91 3.26 21.81
N GLU A 495 38.80 3.72 22.69
CA GLU A 495 38.45 4.05 24.08
C GLU A 495 37.38 5.16 24.17
N ARG A 496 37.39 6.12 23.23
CA ARG A 496 36.39 7.21 23.19
C ARG A 496 35.03 6.65 22.79
N GLN A 497 34.98 5.80 21.77
CA GLN A 497 33.76 5.21 21.25
C GLN A 497 33.12 4.26 22.26
N GLU A 498 33.89 3.38 22.92
CA GLU A 498 33.33 2.52 23.98
C GLU A 498 32.74 3.36 25.12
N LYS A 499 33.42 4.44 25.52
CA LYS A 499 32.89 5.36 26.54
C LYS A 499 31.57 6.02 26.10
N LEU A 500 31.48 6.49 24.86
CA LEU A 500 30.25 7.10 24.32
C LEU A 500 29.09 6.09 24.26
N LYS A 501 29.38 4.85 23.87
CA LYS A 501 28.41 3.74 23.88
C LYS A 501 27.92 3.41 25.28
N ASP A 502 28.82 3.33 26.25
CA ASP A 502 28.47 3.11 27.66
C ASP A 502 27.62 4.25 28.22
N GLU A 503 27.99 5.50 27.92
CA GLU A 503 27.22 6.67 28.32
C GLU A 503 25.83 6.70 27.69
N PHE A 504 25.71 6.39 26.40
CA PHE A 504 24.43 6.28 25.72
C PHE A 504 23.55 5.23 26.38
N THR A 505 24.10 4.02 26.57
CA THR A 505 23.37 2.89 27.15
C THR A 505 22.87 3.23 28.55
N LYS A 506 23.70 3.89 29.36
CA LYS A 506 23.34 4.32 30.71
C LYS A 506 22.25 5.40 30.73
N LYS A 507 22.34 6.41 29.87
CA LYS A 507 21.40 7.55 29.85
C LYS A 507 20.06 7.20 29.19
N ARG A 508 20.10 6.39 28.13
CA ARG A 508 18.91 6.03 27.32
C ARG A 508 18.28 4.69 27.69
N GLY A 509 19.00 3.85 28.45
CA GLY A 509 18.49 2.56 28.93
C GLY A 509 18.50 1.44 27.89
N TYR A 510 19.10 1.64 26.73
CA TYR A 510 19.23 0.62 25.68
C TYR A 510 20.45 0.85 24.78
N TRP A 511 20.87 -0.20 24.09
CA TRP A 511 21.84 -0.14 22.99
C TRP A 511 21.30 -0.95 21.80
N HIS A 512 21.53 -0.47 20.58
CA HIS A 512 21.12 -1.17 19.37
C HIS A 512 22.22 -1.12 18.31
N LYS A 513 22.36 -2.19 17.52
CA LYS A 513 23.44 -2.35 16.53
C LYS A 513 23.49 -1.25 15.45
N PHE A 514 22.35 -0.67 15.08
CA PHE A 514 22.32 0.43 14.09
C PHE A 514 23.05 1.69 14.56
N TRP A 515 23.33 1.84 15.86
CA TRP A 515 24.17 2.93 16.37
C TRP A 515 25.65 2.71 16.13
N GLU A 516 26.07 1.48 15.89
CA GLU A 516 27.50 1.16 15.85
C GLU A 516 28.20 1.82 14.68
N ASP A 517 27.66 1.70 13.47
CA ASP A 517 28.26 2.31 12.29
C ASP A 517 28.25 3.85 12.38
N PHE A 518 27.20 4.43 12.98
CA PHE A 518 27.17 5.88 13.22
C PHE A 518 28.25 6.32 14.21
N LEU A 519 28.41 5.61 15.33
CA LEU A 519 29.47 5.90 16.29
C LEU A 519 30.88 5.66 15.73
N ARG A 520 31.06 4.67 14.83
CA ARG A 520 32.34 4.45 14.13
C ARG A 520 32.69 5.61 13.20
N MET A 521 31.71 6.04 12.41
CA MET A 521 31.94 6.99 11.32
C MET A 521 31.97 8.45 11.78
N ASP A 522 31.17 8.81 12.79
CA ASP A 522 31.09 10.19 13.27
C ASP A 522 30.85 10.24 14.79
N PRO A 523 31.88 9.95 15.61
CA PRO A 523 31.77 9.98 17.06
C PRO A 523 31.50 11.39 17.61
N GLU A 524 31.91 12.46 16.91
CA GLU A 524 31.59 13.84 17.29
C GLU A 524 30.09 14.12 17.19
N PHE A 525 29.48 13.76 16.06
CA PHE A 525 28.05 13.99 15.88
C PHE A 525 27.22 13.06 16.77
N PHE A 526 27.67 11.82 16.97
CA PHE A 526 27.06 10.91 17.94
C PHE A 526 27.06 11.48 19.35
N GLU A 527 28.19 12.04 19.82
CA GLU A 527 28.33 12.67 21.13
C GLU A 527 27.38 13.86 21.29
N ALA A 528 27.31 14.75 20.27
CA ALA A 528 26.40 15.88 20.27
C ALA A 528 24.92 15.44 20.29
N TYR A 529 24.56 14.39 19.55
CA TYR A 529 23.20 13.84 19.57
C TYR A 529 22.88 13.16 20.91
N LEU A 530 23.85 12.47 21.51
CA LEU A 530 23.71 11.88 22.84
C LEU A 530 23.41 12.98 23.87
N GLU A 531 24.14 14.09 23.84
CA GLU A 531 23.87 15.25 24.70
C GLU A 531 22.44 15.78 24.46
N PHE A 532 22.11 16.11 23.21
CA PHE A 532 20.80 16.64 22.82
C PHE A 532 19.63 15.76 23.28
N SER A 533 19.67 14.47 22.94
CA SER A 533 18.58 13.52 23.22
C SER A 533 18.50 13.09 24.69
N SER A 534 19.57 13.29 25.47
CA SER A 534 19.57 12.98 26.91
C SER A 534 18.95 14.07 27.76
N VAL A 535 18.79 15.30 27.25
CA VAL A 535 18.27 16.44 28.04
C VAL A 535 16.97 16.09 28.78
N PRO A 536 15.92 15.55 28.14
CA PRO A 536 14.71 15.12 28.85
C PRO A 536 15.00 14.13 29.99
N TRP A 537 15.99 13.26 29.82
CA TRP A 537 16.29 12.13 30.72
C TRP A 537 17.24 12.46 31.87
N VAL A 538 17.96 13.59 31.82
CA VAL A 538 18.97 13.93 32.84
C VAL A 538 18.80 15.32 33.43
N LYS A 539 18.06 16.23 32.78
CA LYS A 539 17.89 17.60 33.28
C LYS A 539 17.27 17.62 34.66
N GLU A 540 17.72 18.54 35.50
CA GLU A 540 17.13 18.79 36.81
C GLU A 540 16.02 19.82 36.68
N VAL A 541 14.83 19.49 37.18
CA VAL A 541 13.71 20.42 37.25
C VAL A 541 13.14 20.37 38.66
N ASN A 542 13.06 21.54 39.32
CA ASN A 542 12.56 21.68 40.69
C ASN A 542 13.24 20.74 41.72
N GLY A 543 14.57 20.57 41.62
CA GLY A 543 15.34 19.73 42.53
C GLY A 543 15.21 18.22 42.28
N LYS A 544 14.55 17.80 41.20
CA LYS A 544 14.44 16.39 40.79
C LYS A 544 15.19 16.17 39.49
N GLN A 545 16.09 15.18 39.49
CA GLN A 545 16.78 14.73 38.28
C GLN A 545 15.88 13.87 37.41
N GLY A 546 16.10 13.94 36.09
CA GLY A 546 15.45 13.09 35.11
C GLY A 546 14.25 13.70 34.39
N GLY A 547 14.17 15.03 34.33
CA GLY A 547 13.04 15.74 33.74
C GLY A 547 11.77 15.69 34.59
N VAL A 548 10.66 16.16 34.02
CA VAL A 548 9.35 16.22 34.69
C VAL A 548 8.40 15.11 34.25
N LEU A 549 8.54 14.60 33.02
CA LEU A 549 7.71 13.50 32.53
C LEU A 549 8.18 12.17 33.14
N GLU A 550 7.25 11.29 33.47
CA GLU A 550 7.59 9.92 33.84
C GLU A 550 8.16 9.15 32.63
N PRO A 551 9.10 8.20 32.82
CA PRO A 551 9.70 7.43 31.73
C PRO A 551 8.67 6.81 30.78
N LYS A 552 7.57 6.28 31.31
CA LYS A 552 6.46 5.75 30.52
C LYS A 552 5.93 6.76 29.51
N ILE A 553 5.67 8.01 29.93
CA ILE A 553 5.11 9.05 29.05
C ILE A 553 6.13 9.52 28.02
N LYS A 554 7.43 9.56 28.36
CA LYS A 554 8.47 9.88 27.38
C LYS A 554 8.48 8.86 26.24
N GLU A 555 8.37 7.57 26.59
CA GLU A 555 8.30 6.51 25.60
C GLU A 555 7.00 6.55 24.78
N LEU A 556 5.86 6.89 25.38
CA LEU A 556 4.62 7.11 24.64
C LEU A 556 4.69 8.32 23.68
N VAL A 557 5.41 9.38 24.05
CA VAL A 557 5.68 10.53 23.16
C VAL A 557 6.49 10.09 21.94
N TYR A 558 7.53 9.28 22.14
CA TYR A 558 8.29 8.70 21.02
C TYR A 558 7.40 7.81 20.13
N CYS A 559 6.56 6.95 20.74
CA CYS A 559 5.59 6.14 20.01
C CYS A 559 4.62 7.01 19.18
N ALA A 560 4.22 8.17 19.68
CA ALA A 560 3.23 9.02 19.04
C ALA A 560 3.71 9.56 17.69
N PHE A 561 4.93 10.13 17.63
CA PHE A 561 5.46 10.63 16.37
C PHE A 561 5.96 9.51 15.45
N ASP A 562 6.44 8.38 15.99
CA ASP A 562 6.84 7.22 15.17
C ASP A 562 5.64 6.51 14.54
N ALA A 563 4.48 6.55 15.19
CA ALA A 563 3.22 6.02 14.64
C ALA A 563 2.47 7.01 13.75
N ALA A 564 2.84 8.30 13.74
CA ALA A 564 2.18 9.29 12.91
C ALA A 564 2.30 8.91 11.43
N ALA A 565 1.20 9.03 10.67
CA ALA A 565 1.13 8.68 9.25
C ALA A 565 2.13 9.48 8.38
N THR A 566 2.62 10.62 8.87
CA THR A 566 3.65 11.44 8.23
C THR A 566 5.08 10.89 8.42
N HIS A 567 5.28 9.84 9.23
CA HIS A 567 6.60 9.31 9.56
C HIS A 567 6.66 7.78 9.53
N LEU A 568 5.76 7.07 10.24
CA LEU A 568 5.63 5.61 10.23
C LEU A 568 6.94 4.82 10.41
N TYR A 569 7.80 5.26 11.34
CA TYR A 569 9.11 4.65 11.57
C TYR A 569 9.03 3.41 12.47
N VAL A 570 8.82 2.26 11.83
CA VAL A 570 8.59 0.96 12.50
C VAL A 570 9.70 0.55 13.49
N PRO A 571 11.01 0.69 13.20
CA PRO A 571 12.06 0.29 14.14
C PRO A 571 11.99 1.07 15.46
N GLY A 572 11.81 2.40 15.39
CA GLY A 572 11.65 3.27 16.54
C GLY A 572 10.37 2.95 17.30
N LEU A 573 9.24 2.86 16.59
CA LEU A 573 7.94 2.54 17.19
C LEU A 573 8.00 1.24 18.01
N LYS A 574 8.57 0.17 17.44
CA LYS A 574 8.69 -1.13 18.11
C LYS A 574 9.57 -1.05 19.36
N LEU A 575 10.69 -0.33 19.28
CA LEU A 575 11.60 -0.12 20.41
C LEU A 575 10.90 0.64 21.54
N HIS A 576 10.25 1.76 21.21
CA HIS A 576 9.60 2.62 22.18
C HIS A 576 8.35 1.96 22.79
N MET A 577 7.61 1.13 22.04
CA MET A 577 6.56 0.28 22.61
C MET A 577 7.11 -0.70 23.64
N LYS A 578 8.26 -1.36 23.35
CA LYS A 578 8.90 -2.28 24.29
C LYS A 578 9.33 -1.55 25.56
N ASN A 579 9.91 -0.35 25.43
CA ASN A 579 10.33 0.45 26.58
C ASN A 579 9.12 0.93 27.39
N ALA A 580 8.06 1.43 26.74
CA ALA A 580 6.82 1.85 27.40
C ALA A 580 6.21 0.72 28.23
N LEU A 581 6.09 -0.49 27.65
CA LEU A 581 5.64 -1.69 28.37
C LEU A 581 6.58 -2.02 29.55
N GLY A 582 7.90 -1.90 29.35
CA GLY A 582 8.91 -2.09 30.40
C GLY A 582 8.76 -1.11 31.57
N TYR A 583 8.27 0.10 31.31
CA TYR A 583 7.92 1.11 32.32
C TYR A 583 6.47 1.02 32.81
N GLY A 584 5.76 -0.06 32.49
CA GLY A 584 4.43 -0.35 33.00
C GLY A 584 3.27 0.25 32.20
N ALA A 585 3.48 0.66 30.94
CA ALA A 585 2.37 0.93 30.05
C ALA A 585 1.53 -0.32 29.80
N THR A 586 0.22 -0.14 29.67
CA THR A 586 -0.69 -1.19 29.23
C THR A 586 -0.80 -1.21 27.69
N PRO A 587 -1.16 -2.36 27.08
CA PRO A 587 -1.48 -2.40 25.66
C PRO A 587 -2.58 -1.41 25.26
N GLN A 588 -3.53 -1.14 26.16
CA GLN A 588 -4.61 -0.19 25.94
C GLN A 588 -4.13 1.26 25.90
N GLU A 589 -3.19 1.65 26.76
CA GLU A 589 -2.55 2.99 26.69
C GLU A 589 -1.80 3.18 25.36
N ILE A 590 -1.06 2.16 24.91
CA ILE A 590 -0.36 2.22 23.61
C ILE A 590 -1.36 2.29 22.45
N LEU A 591 -2.43 1.50 22.49
CA LEU A 591 -3.47 1.56 21.46
C LEU A 591 -4.14 2.94 21.43
N GLU A 592 -4.38 3.56 22.59
CA GLU A 592 -4.91 4.93 22.66
C GLU A 592 -3.94 5.96 22.09
N VAL A 593 -2.62 5.78 22.22
CA VAL A 593 -1.63 6.62 21.50
C VAL A 593 -1.78 6.47 19.98
N LEU A 594 -1.97 5.25 19.47
CA LEU A 594 -2.19 5.02 18.02
C LEU A 594 -3.49 5.66 17.53
N GLU A 595 -4.55 5.59 18.34
CA GLU A 595 -5.81 6.27 18.04
C GLU A 595 -5.63 7.79 17.99
N ILE A 596 -4.88 8.38 18.93
CA ILE A 596 -4.57 9.82 18.93
C ILE A 596 -3.73 10.19 17.70
N ALA A 597 -2.70 9.42 17.35
CA ALA A 597 -1.89 9.66 16.15
C ALA A 597 -2.74 9.63 14.87
N THR A 598 -3.75 8.75 14.80
CA THR A 598 -4.66 8.67 13.64
C THR A 598 -5.44 9.97 13.42
N LEU A 599 -5.70 10.76 14.48
CA LEU A 599 -6.50 11.99 14.38
C LEU A 599 -5.85 13.09 13.55
N LEU A 600 -4.54 13.00 13.26
CA LEU A 600 -3.88 13.92 12.35
C LEU A 600 -4.53 13.94 10.95
N SER A 601 -5.22 12.85 10.56
CA SER A 601 -5.98 12.77 9.31
C SER A 601 -7.09 13.82 9.19
N ILE A 602 -7.65 14.28 10.31
CA ILE A 602 -8.70 15.31 10.34
C ILE A 602 -8.11 16.68 9.93
N HIS A 603 -6.79 16.87 10.01
CA HIS A 603 -6.16 18.14 9.69
C HIS A 603 -6.27 18.50 8.21
N THR A 604 -6.38 17.50 7.33
CA THR A 604 -6.74 17.69 5.92
C THR A 604 -8.02 18.51 5.79
N ALA A 605 -9.07 18.13 6.52
CA ALA A 605 -10.35 18.83 6.52
C ALA A 605 -10.24 20.21 7.20
N HIS A 606 -9.51 20.30 8.32
CA HIS A 606 -9.36 21.57 9.04
C HIS A 606 -8.64 22.66 8.23
N VAL A 607 -7.73 22.27 7.34
CA VAL A 607 -7.03 23.21 6.43
C VAL A 607 -7.90 23.52 5.21
N ALA A 608 -8.54 22.50 4.61
CA ALA A 608 -9.30 22.69 3.38
C ALA A 608 -10.65 23.38 3.58
N ALA A 609 -11.36 23.09 4.69
CA ALA A 609 -12.74 23.55 4.86
C ALA A 609 -12.91 25.07 4.89
N PRO A 610 -12.04 25.86 5.57
CA PRO A 610 -12.12 27.32 5.51
C PRO A 610 -11.91 27.84 4.08
N ILE A 611 -10.95 27.27 3.34
CA ILE A 611 -10.67 27.66 1.95
C ILE A 611 -11.87 27.38 1.04
N ILE A 612 -12.51 26.21 1.21
CA ILE A 612 -13.70 25.84 0.43
C ILE A 612 -14.88 26.76 0.76
N GLN A 613 -15.05 27.11 2.03
CA GLN A 613 -16.13 27.99 2.46
C GLN A 613 -15.99 29.43 1.92
N ASP A 614 -14.75 29.88 1.68
CA ASP A 614 -14.46 31.19 1.10
C ASP A 614 -14.73 31.28 -0.41
N LEU A 615 -14.81 30.14 -1.11
CA LEU A 615 -15.11 30.04 -2.56
C LEU A 615 -16.63 29.98 -2.81
#